data_AF-A0A8C0AZA5-F1
#
_entry.id   AF-A0A8C0AZA5-F1
#
_cell.length_a   1.000
_cell.length_b   1.000
_cell.length_c   1.000
_cell.angle_alpha   90.00
_cell.angle_beta   90.00
_cell.angle_gamma   90.00
#
_symmetry.space_group_name_H-M   'P 1'
#
loop_
_entity.id
_entity.type
_entity.pdbx_description
1 polymer ?
#
loop_
_entity_poly.entity_id
_entity_poly.type
_entity_poly.pdbx_seq_one_letter_code
_entity_poly.pdbx_strand_id
1 'polypeptide(L)'
;MVKEWQMELPKLVISVHGGIQDFKLPSKVKQVFSKGLVKAAETTGAWIITEGINSGVSRHVGDALKGCASPHLRKICAVGIPPWGIIENQRDLIGKDVVCLYQTLGNPLSKLSTLNSMHSHFLMADDGTVGKYGNEMMLRRNLEKYISLQKIHTRMGQGVPIVGLVVEGGPNVILMVWEYVRASPAVPVVVYEGTGRAADILAFTHKHTGDAGELRPQVKEEVLVMIQNTFSLGQKQSSHLFHILMECMEHRESVSEVHALSLGHLQCFGPIQPDLEHFQGRGIHSFSEQPAPVPHHYHSVEFLPNI
;
A
#
# COMPACT_ATOMS: atom_id res chain seq x y z
N MET A 1 -12.96 -12.55 -3.77
CA MET A 1 -12.08 -12.33 -2.60
C MET A 1 -12.63 -13.04 -1.37
N VAL A 2 -13.59 -12.47 -0.61
CA VAL A 2 -14.06 -13.11 0.64
C VAL A 2 -14.76 -14.46 0.43
N LYS A 3 -15.70 -14.56 -0.52
CA LYS A 3 -16.46 -15.80 -0.75
C LYS A 3 -15.64 -16.86 -1.50
N GLU A 4 -15.12 -16.53 -2.68
CA GLU A 4 -14.47 -17.53 -3.54
C GLU A 4 -13.04 -17.87 -3.13
N TRP A 5 -12.29 -16.89 -2.57
CA TRP A 5 -10.92 -17.11 -2.11
C TRP A 5 -10.83 -17.32 -0.59
N GLN A 6 -11.97 -17.31 0.11
CA GLN A 6 -12.05 -17.51 1.56
C GLN A 6 -11.14 -16.56 2.36
N MET A 7 -10.92 -15.35 1.84
CA MET A 7 -10.13 -14.33 2.52
C MET A 7 -10.93 -13.71 3.66
N GLU A 8 -10.28 -13.53 4.82
CA GLU A 8 -10.85 -12.74 5.90
C GLU A 8 -11.00 -11.26 5.47
N LEU A 9 -12.16 -10.65 5.78
CA LEU A 9 -12.38 -9.23 5.52
C LEU A 9 -11.34 -8.39 6.30
N PRO A 10 -10.63 -7.46 5.66
CA PRO A 10 -9.60 -6.68 6.32
C PRO A 10 -10.21 -5.73 7.34
N LYS A 11 -9.49 -5.49 8.44
CA LYS A 11 -9.82 -4.40 9.38
C LYS A 11 -9.16 -3.07 9.00
N LEU A 12 -8.23 -3.11 8.05
CA LEU A 12 -7.48 -1.98 7.50
C LEU A 12 -6.93 -2.38 6.12
N VAL A 13 -6.84 -1.45 5.19
CA VAL A 13 -6.05 -1.62 3.96
C VAL A 13 -4.86 -0.69 3.97
N ILE A 14 -3.67 -1.24 3.76
CA ILE A 14 -2.43 -0.48 3.53
C ILE A 14 -2.16 -0.53 2.03
N SER A 15 -2.44 0.58 1.34
CA SER A 15 -2.21 0.72 -0.09
C SER A 15 -0.84 1.32 -0.34
N VAL A 16 0.12 0.51 -0.79
CA VAL A 16 1.52 0.92 -0.97
C VAL A 16 1.76 1.38 -2.40
N HIS A 17 2.31 2.57 -2.55
CA HIS A 17 2.60 3.23 -3.81
C HIS A 17 4.07 3.69 -3.85
N GLY A 18 4.67 3.69 -5.02
CA GLY A 18 6.08 4.02 -5.15
C GLY A 18 6.64 3.83 -6.54
N GLY A 19 7.97 3.66 -6.61
CA GLY A 19 8.66 3.36 -7.86
C GLY A 19 8.30 1.99 -8.41
N ILE A 20 7.99 1.92 -9.70
CA ILE A 20 7.78 0.66 -10.43
C ILE A 20 9.13 0.03 -10.81
N GLN A 21 10.13 0.87 -11.08
CA GLN A 21 11.51 0.47 -11.39
C GLN A 21 12.29 0.18 -10.10
N ASP A 22 13.33 -0.63 -10.20
CA ASP A 22 14.17 -0.96 -9.05
C ASP A 22 14.95 0.25 -8.53
N PHE A 23 14.85 0.47 -7.22
CA PHE A 23 15.63 1.46 -6.48
C PHE A 23 16.19 0.83 -5.20
N LYS A 24 17.28 1.41 -4.69
CA LYS A 24 17.91 0.96 -3.45
C LYS A 24 17.45 1.83 -2.29
N LEU A 25 16.86 1.20 -1.28
CA LEU A 25 16.61 1.84 -0.01
C LEU A 25 17.89 1.83 0.84
N PRO A 26 18.25 2.95 1.51
CA PRO A 26 19.30 2.95 2.51
C PRO A 26 19.00 1.89 3.59
N SER A 27 20.01 1.15 4.08
CA SER A 27 19.79 -0.02 4.95
C SER A 27 18.92 0.28 6.18
N LYS A 28 19.10 1.46 6.80
CA LYS A 28 18.29 1.89 7.94
C LYS A 28 16.84 2.16 7.55
N VAL A 29 16.60 2.85 6.42
CA VAL A 29 15.26 3.10 5.88
C VAL A 29 14.58 1.77 5.53
N LYS A 30 15.29 0.84 4.88
CA LYS A 30 14.78 -0.51 4.56
C LYS A 30 14.34 -1.26 5.81
N GLN A 31 15.18 -1.29 6.86
CA GLN A 31 14.85 -1.97 8.11
C GLN A 31 13.60 -1.40 8.77
N VAL A 32 13.49 -0.08 8.81
CA VAL A 32 12.35 0.64 9.38
C VAL A 32 11.08 0.36 8.60
N PHE A 33 11.13 0.51 7.28
CA PHE A 33 10.00 0.24 6.39
C PHE A 33 9.51 -1.19 6.54
N SER A 34 10.42 -2.18 6.44
CA SER A 34 10.06 -3.59 6.54
C SER A 34 9.44 -3.93 7.89
N LYS A 35 10.06 -3.49 8.99
CA LYS A 35 9.54 -3.76 10.34
C LYS A 35 8.21 -3.07 10.58
N GLY A 36 8.07 -1.80 10.18
CA GLY A 36 6.85 -1.02 10.33
C GLY A 36 5.67 -1.61 9.57
N LEU A 37 5.88 -1.93 8.29
CA LEU A 37 4.85 -2.51 7.41
C LEU A 37 4.35 -3.85 7.95
N VAL A 38 5.27 -4.78 8.25
CA VAL A 38 4.88 -6.11 8.75
C VAL A 38 4.20 -6.00 10.10
N LYS A 39 4.75 -5.20 11.02
CA LYS A 39 4.15 -5.03 12.35
C LYS A 39 2.74 -4.45 12.26
N ALA A 40 2.52 -3.45 11.41
CA ALA A 40 1.20 -2.87 11.19
C ALA A 40 0.22 -3.93 10.66
N ALA A 41 0.60 -4.63 9.57
CA ALA A 41 -0.26 -5.63 8.96
C ALA A 41 -0.62 -6.79 9.90
N GLU A 42 0.36 -7.34 10.64
CA GLU A 42 0.10 -8.41 11.61
C GLU A 42 -0.78 -7.95 12.77
N THR A 43 -0.57 -6.72 13.27
CA THR A 43 -1.27 -6.23 14.47
C THR A 43 -2.73 -5.90 14.16
N THR A 44 -3.01 -5.34 12.98
CA THR A 44 -4.37 -4.93 12.60
C THR A 44 -5.12 -6.01 11.82
N GLY A 45 -4.44 -7.00 11.24
CA GLY A 45 -5.03 -7.87 10.22
C GLY A 45 -5.32 -7.08 8.93
N ALA A 46 -4.37 -6.25 8.52
CA ALA A 46 -4.54 -5.45 7.30
C ALA A 46 -4.30 -6.28 6.03
N TRP A 47 -4.99 -5.91 4.96
CA TRP A 47 -4.54 -6.26 3.61
C TRP A 47 -3.49 -5.25 3.15
N ILE A 48 -2.46 -5.74 2.47
CA ILE A 48 -1.46 -4.92 1.77
C ILE A 48 -1.78 -4.96 0.28
N ILE A 49 -2.02 -3.81 -0.33
CA ILE A 49 -2.26 -3.70 -1.78
C ILE A 49 -1.05 -3.05 -2.43
N THR A 50 -0.53 -3.67 -3.49
CA THR A 50 0.54 -3.12 -4.35
C THR A 50 0.27 -3.51 -5.80
N GLU A 51 1.16 -3.12 -6.71
CA GLU A 51 1.18 -3.56 -8.11
C GLU A 51 1.47 -5.07 -8.25
N GLY A 52 2.04 -5.74 -7.24
CA GLY A 52 2.30 -7.18 -7.28
C GLY A 52 3.48 -7.64 -8.15
N ILE A 53 4.17 -6.72 -8.82
CA ILE A 53 5.33 -7.05 -9.65
C ILE A 53 6.59 -7.24 -8.81
N ASN A 54 7.54 -8.01 -9.33
CA ASN A 54 8.81 -8.29 -8.69
C ASN A 54 9.88 -7.22 -8.98
N SER A 55 9.49 -5.95 -8.96
CA SER A 55 10.39 -4.79 -9.08
C SER A 55 9.93 -3.64 -8.19
N GLY A 56 10.82 -2.67 -7.99
CA GLY A 56 10.50 -1.41 -7.32
C GLY A 56 9.91 -1.58 -5.91
N VAL A 57 8.89 -0.79 -5.59
CA VAL A 57 8.26 -0.77 -4.27
C VAL A 57 7.62 -2.12 -3.92
N SER A 58 7.03 -2.78 -4.91
CA SER A 58 6.39 -4.09 -4.73
C SER A 58 7.43 -5.17 -4.38
N ARG A 59 8.66 -5.08 -4.93
CA ARG A 59 9.78 -5.93 -4.48
C ARG A 59 10.17 -5.65 -3.04
N HIS A 60 10.28 -4.38 -2.62
CA HIS A 60 10.60 -4.05 -1.22
C HIS A 60 9.54 -4.54 -0.23
N VAL A 61 8.26 -4.51 -0.62
CA VAL A 61 7.17 -5.13 0.15
C VAL A 61 7.36 -6.65 0.23
N GLY A 62 7.63 -7.32 -0.89
CA GLY A 62 7.90 -8.76 -0.89
C GLY A 62 9.11 -9.15 -0.02
N ASP A 63 10.20 -8.40 -0.10
CA ASP A 63 11.38 -8.57 0.75
C ASP A 63 11.04 -8.43 2.25
N ALA A 64 10.19 -7.46 2.61
CA ALA A 64 9.74 -7.26 3.98
C ALA A 64 8.94 -8.48 4.48
N LEU A 65 8.05 -9.01 3.66
CA LEU A 65 7.25 -10.20 3.97
C LEU A 65 8.14 -11.46 4.06
N LYS A 66 9.14 -11.58 3.17
CA LYS A 66 10.07 -12.73 3.17
C LYS A 66 11.00 -12.72 4.38
N GLY A 67 11.46 -11.55 4.81
CA GLY A 67 12.40 -11.39 5.92
C GLY A 67 11.80 -11.69 7.30
N CYS A 68 10.49 -11.92 7.39
CA CYS A 68 9.84 -12.26 8.63
C CYS A 68 9.85 -13.78 8.86
N ALA A 69 10.23 -14.21 10.07
CA ALA A 69 10.20 -15.61 10.50
C ALA A 69 8.93 -15.95 11.30
N SER A 70 7.95 -15.03 11.30
CA SER A 70 6.73 -15.13 12.12
C SER A 70 5.84 -16.27 11.62
N PRO A 71 5.36 -17.18 12.51
CA PRO A 71 4.33 -18.16 12.16
C PRO A 71 3.04 -17.53 11.61
N HIS A 72 2.81 -16.23 11.92
CA HIS A 72 1.63 -15.47 11.53
C HIS A 72 1.72 -14.85 10.12
N LEU A 73 2.87 -14.96 9.43
CA LEU A 73 2.99 -14.50 8.04
C LEU A 73 1.92 -15.09 7.12
N ARG A 74 1.53 -16.34 7.38
CA ARG A 74 0.45 -17.03 6.66
C ARG A 74 -0.91 -16.32 6.78
N LYS A 75 -1.04 -15.33 7.68
CA LYS A 75 -2.25 -14.51 7.85
C LYS A 75 -2.16 -13.15 7.16
N ILE A 76 -0.98 -12.69 6.73
CA ILE A 76 -0.87 -11.41 6.04
C ILE A 76 -1.34 -11.60 4.61
N CYS A 77 -2.38 -10.88 4.22
CA CYS A 77 -2.85 -10.88 2.86
C CYS A 77 -2.18 -9.75 2.07
N ALA A 78 -1.29 -10.12 1.15
CA ALA A 78 -0.74 -9.22 0.15
C ALA A 78 -1.42 -9.47 -1.20
N VAL A 79 -2.04 -8.43 -1.76
CA VAL A 79 -2.79 -8.45 -3.02
C VAL A 79 -2.05 -7.60 -4.05
N GLY A 80 -1.63 -8.23 -5.14
CA GLY A 80 -1.04 -7.56 -6.30
C GLY A 80 -2.10 -7.19 -7.33
N ILE A 81 -2.08 -5.96 -7.84
CA ILE A 81 -2.98 -5.52 -8.92
C ILE A 81 -2.15 -5.00 -10.12
N PRO A 82 -1.49 -5.89 -10.88
CA PRO A 82 -0.75 -5.48 -12.07
C PRO A 82 -1.66 -5.36 -13.30
N PRO A 83 -1.26 -4.56 -14.30
CA PRO A 83 -1.76 -4.73 -15.66
C PRO A 83 -1.46 -6.14 -16.19
N TRP A 84 -2.39 -6.78 -16.90
CA TRP A 84 -2.15 -8.09 -17.50
C TRP A 84 -1.04 -8.04 -18.55
N GLY A 85 -1.07 -7.03 -19.43
CA GLY A 85 -0.16 -6.89 -20.57
C GLY A 85 1.30 -6.56 -20.22
N ILE A 86 1.64 -6.38 -18.94
CA ILE A 86 3.03 -6.17 -18.49
C ILE A 86 3.63 -7.44 -17.87
N ILE A 87 2.85 -8.52 -17.73
CA ILE A 87 3.31 -9.74 -17.06
C ILE A 87 4.11 -10.60 -18.03
N GLU A 88 5.39 -10.78 -17.71
CA GLU A 88 6.27 -11.73 -18.40
C GLU A 88 5.70 -13.14 -18.29
N ASN A 89 5.74 -13.91 -19.37
CA ASN A 89 5.18 -15.27 -19.44
C ASN A 89 3.69 -15.37 -19.07
N GLN A 90 2.90 -14.31 -19.28
CA GLN A 90 1.45 -14.30 -18.98
C GLN A 90 0.66 -15.45 -19.64
N ARG A 91 1.16 -16.02 -20.75
CA ARG A 91 0.51 -17.17 -21.42
C ARG A 91 0.50 -18.42 -20.55
N ASP A 92 1.47 -18.58 -19.66
CA ASP A 92 1.57 -19.73 -18.75
C ASP A 92 0.44 -19.71 -17.70
N LEU A 93 -0.13 -18.53 -17.44
CA LEU A 93 -1.24 -18.31 -16.53
C LEU A 93 -2.62 -18.53 -17.18
N ILE A 94 -2.69 -18.85 -18.47
CA ILE A 94 -3.94 -19.09 -19.18
C ILE A 94 -4.37 -20.53 -18.97
N GLY A 95 -5.47 -20.72 -18.27
CA GLY A 95 -6.08 -22.02 -18.05
C GLY A 95 -7.47 -21.86 -17.43
N LYS A 96 -8.39 -22.75 -17.79
CA LYS A 96 -9.72 -22.81 -17.18
C LYS A 96 -9.76 -24.01 -16.24
N ASP A 97 -10.07 -23.77 -14.97
CA ASP A 97 -10.21 -24.80 -13.94
C ASP A 97 -8.96 -25.70 -13.78
N VAL A 98 -7.77 -25.12 -13.99
CA VAL A 98 -6.48 -25.82 -13.91
C VAL A 98 -5.47 -25.06 -13.07
N VAL A 99 -4.49 -25.80 -12.54
CA VAL A 99 -3.31 -25.20 -11.91
C VAL A 99 -2.29 -24.86 -12.99
N CYS A 100 -2.01 -23.57 -13.13
CA CYS A 100 -0.99 -23.05 -14.03
C CYS A 100 0.35 -22.95 -13.29
N LEU A 101 1.42 -23.48 -13.90
CA LEU A 101 2.79 -23.27 -13.40
C LEU A 101 3.32 -21.97 -14.00
N TYR A 102 3.66 -21.01 -13.12
CA TYR A 102 4.22 -19.73 -13.53
C TYR A 102 5.70 -19.64 -13.18
N GLN A 103 6.53 -19.29 -14.16
CA GLN A 103 7.96 -19.11 -13.97
C GLN A 103 8.32 -17.63 -13.76
N THR A 104 8.88 -17.32 -12.60
CA THR A 104 9.32 -15.96 -12.23
C THR A 104 10.68 -15.58 -12.84
N LEU A 105 11.21 -16.34 -13.81
CA LEU A 105 12.44 -15.99 -14.50
C LEU A 105 12.14 -14.90 -15.52
N GLY A 106 12.67 -13.71 -15.27
CA GLY A 106 12.60 -12.61 -16.23
C GLY A 106 13.58 -12.83 -17.39
N ASN A 107 13.18 -12.41 -18.59
CA ASN A 107 14.09 -12.28 -19.71
C ASN A 107 14.88 -10.96 -19.56
N PRO A 108 16.22 -10.97 -19.48
CA PRO A 108 17.03 -9.75 -19.33
C PRO A 108 16.84 -8.69 -20.43
N LEU A 109 16.32 -9.10 -21.59
CA LEU A 109 16.05 -8.21 -22.73
C LEU A 109 14.61 -7.70 -22.76
N SER A 110 13.74 -8.24 -21.91
CA SER A 110 12.33 -7.85 -21.85
C SER A 110 12.15 -6.60 -21.00
N LYS A 111 11.13 -5.81 -21.37
CA LYS A 111 10.66 -4.65 -20.59
C LYS A 111 9.45 -4.99 -19.71
N LEU A 112 8.99 -6.24 -19.78
CA LEU A 112 7.91 -6.75 -18.95
C LEU A 112 8.42 -7.09 -17.54
N SER A 113 7.50 -7.31 -16.61
CA SER A 113 7.82 -7.63 -15.22
C SER A 113 7.27 -8.99 -14.83
N THR A 114 7.95 -9.66 -13.91
CA THR A 114 7.44 -10.92 -13.33
C THR A 114 6.59 -10.63 -12.10
N LEU A 115 5.70 -11.55 -11.75
CA LEU A 115 4.95 -11.49 -10.49
C LEU A 115 5.86 -11.72 -9.28
N ASN A 116 5.58 -11.04 -8.17
CA ASN A 116 6.29 -11.21 -6.92
C ASN A 116 5.75 -12.41 -6.14
N SER A 117 6.59 -13.43 -5.90
CA SER A 117 6.16 -14.68 -5.24
C SER A 117 5.79 -14.54 -3.76
N MET A 118 6.02 -13.37 -3.15
CA MET A 118 5.62 -13.08 -1.77
C MET A 118 4.22 -12.48 -1.66
N HIS A 119 3.56 -12.18 -2.78
CA HIS A 119 2.16 -11.81 -2.80
C HIS A 119 1.27 -13.05 -2.77
N SER A 120 0.24 -13.00 -1.94
CA SER A 120 -0.67 -14.12 -1.72
C SER A 120 -1.76 -14.23 -2.80
N HIS A 121 -2.16 -13.11 -3.39
CA HIS A 121 -3.26 -13.04 -4.36
C HIS A 121 -2.93 -12.01 -5.45
N PHE A 122 -3.50 -12.21 -6.64
CA PHE A 122 -3.36 -11.28 -7.76
C PHE A 122 -4.70 -10.98 -8.41
N LEU A 123 -4.91 -9.72 -8.77
CA LEU A 123 -6.00 -9.23 -9.62
C LEU A 123 -5.39 -8.64 -10.88
N MET A 124 -5.36 -9.40 -11.97
CA MET A 124 -4.79 -8.97 -13.24
C MET A 124 -5.77 -8.03 -13.96
N ALA A 125 -5.39 -6.77 -14.14
CA ALA A 125 -6.19 -5.78 -14.86
C ALA A 125 -5.91 -5.86 -16.37
N ASP A 126 -6.86 -6.37 -17.14
CA ASP A 126 -6.74 -6.45 -18.61
C ASP A 126 -7.48 -5.30 -19.29
N ASP A 127 -6.76 -4.58 -20.14
CA ASP A 127 -7.25 -3.49 -20.98
C ASP A 127 -6.97 -3.74 -22.48
N GLY A 128 -6.49 -4.92 -22.83
CA GLY A 128 -6.09 -5.32 -24.18
C GLY A 128 -4.76 -4.72 -24.67
N THR A 129 -4.05 -3.94 -23.87
CA THR A 129 -2.76 -3.36 -24.22
C THR A 129 -1.59 -4.24 -23.78
N VAL A 130 -0.40 -4.01 -24.36
CA VAL A 130 0.83 -4.72 -24.01
C VAL A 130 1.88 -3.70 -23.57
N GLY A 131 2.53 -3.98 -22.45
CA GLY A 131 3.63 -3.17 -21.91
C GLY A 131 3.22 -1.80 -21.36
N LYS A 132 1.93 -1.55 -21.11
CA LYS A 132 1.43 -0.27 -20.58
C LYS A 132 0.99 -0.39 -19.12
N TYR A 133 1.32 0.65 -18.37
CA TYR A 133 0.90 0.88 -16.99
C TYR A 133 -0.14 2.01 -16.93
N GLY A 134 -0.88 2.08 -15.84
CA GLY A 134 -1.78 3.18 -15.47
C GLY A 134 -3.27 2.82 -15.50
N ASN A 135 -3.69 1.85 -16.30
CA ASN A 135 -5.11 1.50 -16.43
C ASN A 135 -5.62 0.66 -15.24
N GLU A 136 -4.74 -0.10 -14.60
CA GLU A 136 -4.97 -0.81 -13.34
C GLU A 136 -5.32 0.14 -12.18
N MET A 137 -4.87 1.40 -12.22
CA MET A 137 -5.09 2.36 -11.14
C MET A 137 -6.56 2.71 -10.95
N MET A 138 -7.38 2.66 -12.01
CA MET A 138 -8.83 2.82 -11.88
C MET A 138 -9.46 1.64 -11.13
N LEU A 139 -9.07 0.41 -11.48
CA LEU A 139 -9.52 -0.80 -10.79
C LEU A 139 -9.12 -0.77 -9.31
N ARG A 140 -7.86 -0.44 -9.02
CA ARG A 140 -7.33 -0.34 -7.66
C ARG A 140 -8.12 0.66 -6.80
N ARG A 141 -8.35 1.88 -7.30
CA ARG A 141 -9.13 2.92 -6.59
C ARG A 141 -10.58 2.49 -6.35
N ASN A 142 -11.23 1.91 -7.36
CA ASN A 142 -12.60 1.43 -7.22
C ASN A 142 -12.71 0.29 -6.21
N LEU A 143 -11.72 -0.61 -6.18
CA LEU A 143 -11.65 -1.69 -5.20
C LEU A 143 -11.43 -1.15 -3.79
N GLU A 144 -10.48 -0.23 -3.59
CA GLU A 144 -10.22 0.41 -2.30
C GLU A 144 -11.47 1.13 -1.77
N LYS A 145 -12.15 1.91 -2.63
CA LYS A 145 -13.41 2.57 -2.30
C LYS A 145 -14.53 1.57 -1.98
N TYR A 146 -14.60 0.46 -2.70
CA TYR A 146 -15.60 -0.57 -2.40
C TYR A 146 -15.33 -1.26 -1.06
N ILE A 147 -14.05 -1.57 -0.78
CA ILE A 147 -13.62 -2.16 0.49
C ILE A 147 -13.91 -1.20 1.65
N SER A 148 -13.69 0.11 1.47
CA SER A 148 -13.95 1.09 2.53
C SER A 148 -15.42 1.20 2.93
N LEU A 149 -16.35 0.81 2.06
CA LEU A 149 -17.77 0.75 2.37
C LEU A 149 -18.19 -0.54 3.08
N GLN A 150 -17.31 -1.53 3.19
CA GLN A 150 -17.61 -2.80 3.86
C GLN A 150 -17.57 -2.61 5.38
N LYS A 151 -18.56 -3.18 6.07
CA LYS A 151 -18.69 -3.05 7.53
C LYS A 151 -17.76 -4.05 8.22
N ILE A 152 -16.83 -3.55 9.04
CA ILE A 152 -15.93 -4.40 9.85
C ILE A 152 -16.72 -5.07 10.99
N HIS A 153 -17.67 -4.34 11.59
CA HIS A 153 -18.53 -4.81 12.68
C HIS A 153 -19.96 -4.33 12.50
N THR A 154 -20.92 -5.20 12.78
CA THR A 154 -22.37 -4.91 12.67
C THR A 154 -22.86 -3.81 13.62
N ARG A 155 -22.11 -3.52 14.69
CA ARG A 155 -22.52 -2.58 15.77
C ARG A 155 -21.94 -1.17 15.67
N MET A 156 -20.85 -0.96 14.91
CA MET A 156 -20.10 0.31 14.93
C MET A 156 -20.30 1.16 13.66
N GLY A 157 -20.94 0.63 12.61
CA GLY A 157 -21.20 1.38 11.37
C GLY A 157 -19.96 1.84 10.59
N GLN A 158 -18.75 1.59 11.10
CA GLN A 158 -17.49 2.00 10.50
C GLN A 158 -17.10 1.07 9.35
N GLY A 159 -16.75 1.71 8.23
CA GLY A 159 -16.17 1.07 7.06
C GLY A 159 -14.73 0.62 7.29
N VAL A 160 -14.14 -0.11 6.32
CA VAL A 160 -12.73 -0.47 6.37
C VAL A 160 -11.86 0.78 6.11
N PRO A 161 -11.01 1.24 7.05
CA PRO A 161 -10.10 2.35 6.78
C PRO A 161 -9.08 1.97 5.71
N ILE A 162 -8.76 2.94 4.84
CA ILE A 162 -7.70 2.84 3.84
C ILE A 162 -6.61 3.82 4.23
N VAL A 163 -5.35 3.42 4.17
CA VAL A 163 -4.19 4.29 4.36
C VAL A 163 -3.24 4.12 3.17
N GLY A 164 -2.86 5.24 2.56
CA GLY A 164 -1.84 5.28 1.52
C GLY A 164 -0.44 5.28 2.12
N LEU A 165 0.47 4.52 1.53
CA LEU A 165 1.88 4.49 1.91
C LEU A 165 2.74 4.85 0.71
N VAL A 166 3.58 5.87 0.83
CA VAL A 166 4.45 6.34 -0.27
C VAL A 166 5.91 6.04 0.02
N VAL A 167 6.56 5.35 -0.92
CA VAL A 167 7.99 5.01 -0.89
C VAL A 167 8.60 5.29 -2.25
N GLU A 168 9.55 6.23 -2.31
CA GLU A 168 10.13 6.75 -3.55
C GLU A 168 9.01 7.32 -4.47
N GLY A 169 8.85 6.83 -5.70
CA GLY A 169 7.82 7.26 -6.63
C GLY A 169 8.26 8.20 -7.77
N GLY A 170 7.58 8.04 -8.91
CA GLY A 170 7.57 9.01 -10.00
C GLY A 170 6.46 10.07 -9.85
N PRO A 171 6.27 10.94 -10.86
CA PRO A 171 5.24 11.98 -10.85
C PRO A 171 3.83 11.46 -10.56
N ASN A 172 3.50 10.26 -11.06
CA ASN A 172 2.19 9.64 -10.87
C ASN A 172 1.88 9.33 -9.39
N VAL A 173 2.90 9.20 -8.54
CA VAL A 173 2.68 9.02 -7.10
C VAL A 173 2.16 10.32 -6.48
N ILE A 174 2.65 11.50 -6.93
CA ILE A 174 2.10 12.80 -6.50
C ILE A 174 0.64 12.93 -6.95
N LEU A 175 0.34 12.54 -8.20
CA LEU A 175 -1.04 12.49 -8.70
C LEU A 175 -1.94 11.57 -7.85
N MET A 176 -1.43 10.41 -7.44
CA MET A 176 -2.16 9.49 -6.58
C MET A 176 -2.40 10.08 -5.19
N VAL A 177 -1.41 10.74 -4.58
CA VAL A 177 -1.60 11.45 -3.30
C VAL A 177 -2.66 12.53 -3.44
N TRP A 178 -2.64 13.31 -4.53
CA TRP A 178 -3.63 14.32 -4.83
C TRP A 178 -5.07 13.76 -4.91
N GLU A 179 -5.24 12.61 -5.56
CA GLU A 179 -6.53 11.90 -5.59
C GLU A 179 -6.97 11.43 -4.19
N TYR A 180 -6.04 10.93 -3.38
CA TYR A 180 -6.31 10.39 -2.05
C TYR A 180 -6.73 11.48 -1.06
N VAL A 181 -6.00 12.58 -1.01
CA VAL A 181 -6.28 13.66 -0.05
C VAL A 181 -7.56 14.44 -0.38
N ARG A 182 -7.99 14.44 -1.65
CA ARG A 182 -9.22 15.08 -2.12
C ARG A 182 -10.44 14.15 -2.12
N ALA A 183 -10.25 12.88 -1.74
CA ALA A 183 -11.37 11.94 -1.61
C ALA A 183 -12.33 12.38 -0.48
N SER A 184 -13.55 11.82 -0.49
CA SER A 184 -14.53 12.07 0.57
C SER A 184 -15.01 10.75 1.18
N PRO A 185 -14.60 10.41 2.43
CA PRO A 185 -13.60 11.11 3.24
C PRO A 185 -12.18 10.99 2.64
N ALA A 186 -11.28 11.90 3.03
CA ALA A 186 -9.89 11.87 2.58
C ALA A 186 -9.20 10.57 3.03
N VAL A 187 -8.31 10.05 2.19
CA VAL A 187 -7.49 8.88 2.52
C VAL A 187 -6.17 9.37 3.13
N PRO A 188 -5.87 9.04 4.40
CA PRO A 188 -4.60 9.42 5.00
C PRO A 188 -3.40 8.83 4.26
N VAL A 189 -2.36 9.62 4.05
CA VAL A 189 -1.13 9.24 3.34
C VAL A 189 0.07 9.36 4.26
N VAL A 190 0.83 8.27 4.38
CA VAL A 190 2.10 8.22 5.09
C VAL A 190 3.25 8.18 4.09
N VAL A 191 4.11 9.20 4.12
CA VAL A 191 5.26 9.37 3.23
C VAL A 191 6.54 8.94 3.95
N TYR A 192 7.30 8.00 3.38
CA TYR A 192 8.61 7.62 3.90
C TYR A 192 9.69 8.55 3.36
N GLU A 193 10.07 9.54 4.15
CA GLU A 193 11.17 10.44 3.84
C GLU A 193 12.53 9.71 3.81
N GLY A 194 13.40 10.10 2.88
CA GLY A 194 14.71 9.53 2.65
C GLY A 194 14.67 8.30 1.73
N THR A 195 13.53 8.09 1.05
CA THR A 195 13.37 7.05 0.04
C THR A 195 13.61 7.57 -1.38
N GLY A 196 13.70 8.90 -1.55
CA GLY A 196 14.01 9.54 -2.81
C GLY A 196 12.79 10.09 -3.55
N ARG A 197 13.06 10.88 -4.57
CA ARG A 197 12.14 11.27 -5.64
C ARG A 197 10.80 11.82 -5.14
N ALA A 198 9.64 11.25 -5.53
CA ALA A 198 8.34 11.81 -5.16
C ALA A 198 8.12 11.89 -3.65
N ALA A 199 8.52 10.86 -2.90
CA ALA A 199 8.43 10.85 -1.44
C ALA A 199 9.18 12.01 -0.80
N ASP A 200 10.42 12.26 -1.23
CA ASP A 200 11.24 13.34 -0.66
C ASP A 200 10.73 14.73 -1.08
N ILE A 201 10.20 14.88 -2.30
CA ILE A 201 9.55 16.13 -2.75
C ILE A 201 8.29 16.41 -1.92
N LEU A 202 7.45 15.39 -1.70
CA LEU A 202 6.24 15.50 -0.87
C LEU A 202 6.62 15.89 0.57
N ALA A 203 7.58 15.19 1.16
CA ALA A 203 8.04 15.46 2.52
C ALA A 203 8.68 16.84 2.66
N PHE A 204 9.59 17.21 1.75
CA PHE A 204 10.19 18.54 1.76
C PHE A 204 9.11 19.63 1.68
N THR A 205 8.14 19.48 0.79
CA THR A 205 7.09 20.48 0.59
C THR A 205 6.17 20.57 1.81
N HIS A 206 5.74 19.45 2.37
CA HIS A 206 4.88 19.43 3.54
C HIS A 206 5.54 20.05 4.79
N LYS A 207 6.85 19.84 4.99
CA LYS A 207 7.62 20.52 6.07
C LYS A 207 7.71 22.03 5.92
N HIS A 208 7.77 22.53 4.68
CA HIS A 208 7.97 23.96 4.42
C HIS A 208 6.68 24.72 4.12
N THR A 209 5.55 24.00 4.01
CA THR A 209 4.23 24.61 3.89
C THR A 209 3.73 24.93 5.30
N GLY A 210 3.63 26.22 5.62
CA GLY A 210 3.10 26.66 6.91
C GLY A 210 1.60 26.39 7.05
N ASP A 211 1.03 26.72 8.21
CA ASP A 211 -0.40 26.50 8.51
C ASP A 211 -1.35 27.23 7.53
N ALA A 212 -0.86 28.27 6.85
CA ALA A 212 -1.60 29.00 5.83
C ALA A 212 -1.62 28.32 4.44
N GLY A 213 -0.97 27.15 4.27
CA GLY A 213 -0.94 26.42 2.99
C GLY A 213 0.00 27.01 1.94
N GLU A 214 0.76 28.06 2.27
CA GLU A 214 1.64 28.75 1.32
C GLU A 214 3.13 28.49 1.56
N LEU A 215 3.88 28.39 0.46
CA LEU A 215 5.35 28.35 0.45
C LEU A 215 5.93 29.75 0.31
N ARG A 216 7.05 30.00 1.00
CA ARG A 216 7.88 31.19 0.76
C ARG A 216 8.38 31.19 -0.70
N PRO A 217 8.53 32.35 -1.37
CA PRO A 217 8.94 32.42 -2.77
C PRO A 217 10.25 31.67 -3.10
N GLN A 218 11.23 31.73 -2.19
CA GLN A 218 12.50 31.01 -2.33
C GLN A 218 12.31 29.49 -2.31
N VAL A 219 11.47 28.99 -1.40
CA VAL A 219 11.17 27.56 -1.28
C VAL A 219 10.36 27.07 -2.49
N LYS A 220 9.44 27.89 -2.99
CA LYS A 220 8.68 27.59 -4.21
C LYS A 220 9.60 27.34 -5.41
N GLU A 221 10.61 28.19 -5.60
CA GLU A 221 11.60 28.00 -6.67
C GLU A 221 12.44 26.74 -6.44
N GLU A 222 12.85 26.47 -5.20
CA GLU A 222 13.58 25.27 -4.84
C GLU A 222 12.77 23.99 -5.16
N VAL A 223 11.48 23.94 -4.81
CA VAL A 223 10.60 22.80 -5.12
C VAL A 223 10.42 22.63 -6.63
N LEU A 224 10.28 23.72 -7.39
CA LEU A 224 10.22 23.65 -8.85
C LEU A 224 11.49 23.06 -9.45
N VAL A 225 12.66 23.49 -8.99
CA VAL A 225 13.96 22.95 -9.41
C VAL A 225 14.10 21.47 -9.01
N MET A 226 13.65 21.10 -7.80
CA MET A 226 13.62 19.70 -7.38
C MET A 226 12.75 18.83 -8.29
N ILE A 227 11.55 19.29 -8.64
CA ILE A 227 10.64 18.59 -9.56
C ILE A 227 11.30 18.41 -10.94
N GLN A 228 11.87 19.48 -11.49
CA GLN A 228 12.54 19.48 -12.80
C GLN A 228 13.67 18.46 -12.85
N ASN A 229 14.57 18.53 -11.87
CA ASN A 229 15.77 17.69 -11.83
C ASN A 229 15.44 16.23 -11.53
N THR A 230 14.50 15.97 -10.62
CA THR A 230 14.15 14.61 -10.18
C THR A 230 13.45 13.81 -11.27
N PHE A 231 12.56 14.46 -12.03
CA PHE A 231 11.71 13.80 -13.03
C PHE A 231 12.12 14.11 -14.47
N SER A 232 13.17 14.89 -14.69
CA SER A 232 13.64 15.34 -16.01
C SER A 232 12.52 16.00 -16.83
N LEU A 233 11.72 16.84 -16.18
CA LEU A 233 10.54 17.49 -16.77
C LEU A 233 10.88 18.88 -17.30
N GLY A 234 10.22 19.29 -18.38
CA GLY A 234 10.31 20.68 -18.87
C GLY A 234 9.61 21.68 -17.94
N GLN A 235 9.84 22.98 -18.14
CA GLN A 235 9.25 24.04 -17.29
C GLN A 235 7.73 23.91 -17.15
N LYS A 236 7.00 23.76 -18.26
CA LYS A 236 5.53 23.67 -18.26
C LYS A 236 5.02 22.47 -17.44
N GLN A 237 5.63 21.31 -17.63
CA GLN A 237 5.26 20.08 -16.91
C GLN A 237 5.58 20.19 -15.42
N SER A 238 6.72 20.79 -15.09
CA SER A 238 7.14 20.98 -13.70
C SER A 238 6.25 21.97 -12.97
N SER A 239 5.87 23.07 -13.61
CA SER A 239 4.91 24.02 -13.06
C SER A 239 3.53 23.40 -12.88
N HIS A 240 3.10 22.52 -13.79
CA HIS A 240 1.85 21.78 -13.63
C HIS A 240 1.92 20.80 -12.45
N LEU A 241 2.97 19.99 -12.35
CA LEU A 241 3.13 19.05 -11.23
C LEU A 241 3.29 19.77 -9.88
N PHE A 242 3.97 20.92 -9.86
CA PHE A 242 4.05 21.79 -8.69
C PHE A 242 2.67 22.29 -8.25
N HIS A 243 1.79 22.67 -9.19
CA HIS A 243 0.44 23.08 -8.85
C HIS A 243 -0.34 21.95 -8.16
N ILE A 244 -0.27 20.74 -8.72
CA ILE A 244 -0.91 19.55 -8.14
C ILE A 244 -0.34 19.25 -6.75
N LEU A 245 0.98 19.34 -6.59
CA LEU A 245 1.64 19.17 -5.31
C LEU A 245 1.15 20.18 -4.27
N MET A 246 0.93 21.44 -4.65
CA MET A 246 0.38 22.46 -3.76
C MET A 246 -1.10 22.19 -3.41
N GLU A 247 -1.89 21.67 -4.35
CA GLU A 247 -3.26 21.21 -4.04
C GLU A 247 -3.25 20.04 -3.03
N CYS A 248 -2.22 19.19 -3.02
CA CYS A 248 -2.06 18.21 -1.93
C CYS A 248 -1.85 18.89 -0.56
N MET A 249 -1.12 20.02 -0.54
CA MET A 249 -0.79 20.74 0.69
C MET A 249 -1.97 21.53 1.27
N GLU A 250 -3.02 21.79 0.48
CA GLU A 250 -4.30 22.31 0.99
C GLU A 250 -4.98 21.32 1.94
N HIS A 251 -4.61 20.03 1.87
CA HIS A 251 -5.09 18.93 2.70
C HIS A 251 -3.96 18.30 3.53
N ARG A 252 -3.01 19.12 3.99
CA ARG A 252 -1.79 18.66 4.66
C ARG A 252 -2.05 17.81 5.91
N GLU A 253 -3.17 18.00 6.60
CA GLU A 253 -3.58 17.19 7.75
C GLU A 253 -3.81 15.71 7.42
N SER A 254 -4.08 15.41 6.15
CA SER A 254 -4.20 14.04 5.64
C SER A 254 -2.84 13.43 5.23
N VAL A 255 -1.75 14.21 5.28
CA VAL A 255 -0.39 13.75 4.95
C VAL A 255 0.46 13.70 6.22
N SER A 256 1.20 12.62 6.39
CA SER A 256 2.14 12.46 7.50
C SER A 256 3.46 11.90 6.99
N GLU A 257 4.57 12.37 7.54
CA GLU A 257 5.89 11.92 7.15
C GLU A 257 6.54 11.06 8.22
N VAL A 258 7.19 9.98 7.79
CA VAL A 258 8.00 9.13 8.66
C VAL A 258 9.46 9.32 8.31
N HIS A 259 10.21 9.91 9.24
CA HIS A 259 11.65 10.08 9.10
C HIS A 259 12.41 8.90 9.69
N ALA A 260 13.20 8.19 8.87
CA ALA A 260 13.95 7.00 9.26
C ALA A 260 15.00 7.22 10.37
N LEU A 261 15.41 8.47 10.63
CA LEU A 261 16.34 8.81 11.71
C LEU A 261 15.66 9.04 13.08
N SER A 262 14.34 9.22 13.13
CA SER A 262 13.60 9.54 14.36
C SER A 262 13.23 8.33 15.23
N LEU A 263 13.61 7.12 14.82
CA LEU A 263 13.07 5.86 15.36
C LEU A 263 13.76 5.35 16.62
N GLY A 264 14.15 6.27 17.51
CA GLY A 264 14.23 5.99 18.94
C GLY A 264 12.84 5.83 19.59
N HIS A 265 11.77 6.32 18.94
CA HIS A 265 10.38 6.20 19.40
C HIS A 265 9.45 5.77 18.26
N LEU A 266 9.27 4.46 18.07
CA LEU A 266 8.08 3.94 17.41
C LEU A 266 6.89 4.08 18.39
N GLN A 267 6.38 5.31 18.52
CA GLN A 267 5.06 5.61 19.09
C GLN A 267 4.09 6.22 18.04
N CYS A 268 4.51 6.36 16.77
CA CYS A 268 3.69 7.01 15.74
C CYS A 268 2.55 6.13 15.17
N PHE A 269 2.22 5.01 15.80
CA PHE A 269 0.90 4.40 15.70
C PHE A 269 0.19 4.58 17.04
N GLY A 270 -0.07 5.83 17.41
CA GLY A 270 -1.17 6.12 18.31
C GLY A 270 -2.47 5.61 17.66
N PRO A 271 -3.47 5.18 18.43
CA PRO A 271 -4.75 4.81 17.86
C PRO A 271 -5.21 5.95 16.96
N ILE A 272 -5.51 5.67 15.70
CA ILE A 272 -6.41 6.51 14.92
C ILE A 272 -7.67 6.57 15.78
N GLN A 273 -7.87 7.69 16.45
CA GLN A 273 -8.85 7.86 17.51
C GLN A 273 -10.13 8.35 16.82
N PRO A 274 -11.14 7.50 16.56
CA PRO A 274 -12.50 8.00 16.49
C PRO A 274 -12.87 8.40 17.92
N ASP A 275 -13.38 9.62 18.07
CA ASP A 275 -13.87 10.16 19.34
C ASP A 275 -14.71 9.12 20.09
N LEU A 276 -14.17 8.65 21.22
CA LEU A 276 -14.88 7.78 22.17
C LEU A 276 -14.42 8.11 23.59
N GLU A 277 -14.49 9.39 23.95
CA GLU A 277 -14.54 9.80 25.36
C GLU A 277 -15.99 9.93 25.80
N HIS A 278 -16.61 8.80 26.17
CA HIS A 278 -17.49 8.77 27.35
C HIS A 278 -17.77 7.33 27.78
N PHE A 279 -17.64 7.10 29.08
CA PHE A 279 -17.94 5.87 29.84
C PHE A 279 -16.89 4.75 29.84
N GLN A 280 -15.91 4.87 30.74
CA GLN A 280 -15.54 3.74 31.59
C GLN A 280 -15.42 4.18 33.05
N GLY A 281 -16.49 3.90 33.81
CA GLY A 281 -16.46 3.85 35.26
C GLY A 281 -16.68 2.41 35.71
N ARG A 282 -15.69 1.89 36.46
CA ARG A 282 -15.73 0.75 37.41
C ARG A 282 -15.71 -0.67 36.84
N GLY A 283 -14.81 -1.47 37.43
CA GLY A 283 -15.01 -2.92 37.55
C GLY A 283 -13.75 -3.77 37.42
N ILE A 284 -12.92 -3.76 38.45
CA ILE A 284 -11.85 -4.75 38.67
C ILE A 284 -12.51 -6.11 38.93
N HIS A 285 -12.07 -7.19 38.26
CA HIS A 285 -11.78 -8.49 38.89
C HIS A 285 -10.98 -9.39 37.95
N SER A 286 -9.85 -9.85 38.48
CA SER A 286 -8.94 -10.88 38.00
C SER A 286 -9.60 -12.27 37.94
N PHE A 287 -9.31 -13.07 36.91
CA PHE A 287 -9.13 -14.52 37.05
C PHE A 287 -8.20 -15.06 35.97
N SER A 288 -7.21 -15.82 36.44
CA SER A 288 -6.34 -16.71 35.68
C SER A 288 -7.11 -17.91 35.16
N GLU A 289 -6.77 -18.43 33.97
CA GLU A 289 -6.49 -19.86 33.77
C GLU A 289 -6.02 -20.16 32.34
N GLN A 290 -5.11 -21.12 32.25
CA GLN A 290 -4.43 -21.64 31.06
C GLN A 290 -5.29 -22.68 30.29
N PRO A 291 -4.89 -23.10 29.08
CA PRO A 291 -5.79 -23.65 28.08
C PRO A 291 -5.92 -25.18 28.11
N ALA A 292 -7.07 -25.70 27.68
CA ALA A 292 -7.28 -27.11 27.39
C ALA A 292 -7.40 -27.35 25.85
N PRO A 293 -6.88 -28.47 25.32
CA PRO A 293 -6.83 -28.77 23.88
C PRO A 293 -8.03 -29.62 23.42
N VAL A 294 -8.43 -29.50 22.15
CA VAL A 294 -9.44 -30.40 21.53
C VAL A 294 -9.04 -30.68 20.06
N PRO A 295 -9.27 -31.90 19.53
CA PRO A 295 -8.41 -32.52 18.52
C PRO A 295 -8.89 -32.42 17.07
N HIS A 296 -7.99 -32.87 16.19
CA HIS A 296 -8.12 -33.11 14.76
C HIS A 296 -9.38 -33.89 14.36
N HIS A 297 -10.12 -33.35 13.38
CA HIS A 297 -10.97 -34.15 12.51
C HIS A 297 -10.66 -33.84 11.04
N TYR A 298 -10.29 -34.91 10.32
CA TYR A 298 -10.27 -34.96 8.86
C TYR A 298 -11.72 -34.96 8.36
N HIS A 299 -12.03 -34.07 7.42
CA HIS A 299 -13.21 -34.21 6.56
C HIS A 299 -12.78 -34.17 5.10
N SER A 300 -12.81 -35.33 4.48
CA SER A 300 -13.01 -35.52 3.04
C SER A 300 -14.38 -34.93 2.67
N VAL A 301 -14.44 -34.16 1.59
CA VAL A 301 -15.72 -33.78 0.96
C VAL A 301 -15.68 -34.21 -0.49
N GLU A 302 -16.61 -35.10 -0.79
CA GLU A 302 -16.93 -35.66 -2.10
C GLU A 302 -17.48 -34.60 -3.05
N PHE A 303 -17.17 -34.80 -4.33
CA PHE A 303 -17.79 -34.11 -5.45
C PHE A 303 -19.23 -34.59 -5.65
N LEU A 304 -20.13 -33.68 -6.01
CA LEU A 304 -21.34 -34.02 -6.75
C LEU A 304 -21.46 -33.14 -8.01
N PRO A 305 -21.91 -33.72 -9.14
CA PRO A 305 -21.89 -33.09 -10.46
C PRO A 305 -23.17 -32.30 -10.77
N ASN A 306 -23.02 -31.35 -11.71
CA ASN A 306 -23.97 -30.88 -12.72
C ASN A 306 -25.47 -30.82 -12.36
N ILE A 307 -26.01 -29.60 -12.23
CA ILE A 307 -27.13 -29.07 -13.03
C ILE A 307 -26.83 -27.60 -13.35
#